data_AF-A0A3N4MEL6-F1
#
_entry.id   AF-A0A3N4MEL6-F1
#
_cell.length_a   1.000
_cell.length_b   1.000
_cell.length_c   1.000
_cell.angle_alpha   90.00
_cell.angle_beta   90.00
_cell.angle_gamma   90.00
#
_symmetry.space_group_name_H-M   'P 1'
#
loop_
_entity.id
_entity.type
_entity.pdbx_description
1 polymer ?
#
loop_
_entity_poly.entity_id
_entity_poly.type
_entity_poly.pdbx_seq_one_letter_code
_entity_poly.pdbx_strand_id
1 'polypeptide(L)'
;MATKSTGSRNGTGKNTTKRTTAAKSAAPTRKNTAKSNGKNGDMPNSKFHQLFMDELKDIYWAEKHLVKALPKMQKAATSSELIDAFADHLALTKGHVTRLEEVFELMGAKPVAKKCEAMDGLVTEAQELISEEEESSVLDAGLIIAAQKVEHYEIATYGSLRTLATRMGHMEAANILGRTLDEEKETDSLLTQIAESSVNEEAMAE
;
A
#
# COMPACT_ATOMS: atom_id res chain seq x y z
N MET A 1 -33.34 -0.59 72.08
CA MET A 1 -34.04 0.69 71.86
C MET A 1 -34.36 0.76 70.37
N ALA A 2 -35.61 0.67 69.92
CA ALA A 2 -36.76 1.56 70.15
C ALA A 2 -36.79 2.79 69.21
N THR A 3 -37.51 2.63 68.08
CA THR A 3 -38.57 3.54 67.53
C THR A 3 -38.23 4.99 67.13
N LYS A 4 -38.84 5.63 66.13
CA LYS A 4 -39.99 5.39 65.20
C LYS A 4 -39.57 5.85 63.77
N SER A 5 -40.20 5.47 62.63
CA SER A 5 -41.56 5.80 62.11
C SER A 5 -41.85 7.32 62.10
N THR A 6 -42.46 8.00 61.11
CA THR A 6 -43.51 7.69 60.10
C THR A 6 -43.26 8.53 58.82
N GLY A 7 -43.95 8.41 57.67
CA GLY A 7 -44.98 7.46 57.22
C GLY A 7 -45.83 7.99 56.04
N SER A 8 -45.94 7.19 54.97
CA SER A 8 -47.05 7.00 54.01
C SER A 8 -48.15 8.08 53.82
N ARG A 9 -48.43 8.46 52.56
CA ARG A 9 -49.65 7.98 51.85
C ARG A 9 -49.69 8.29 50.34
N ASN A 10 -50.52 7.53 49.63
CA ASN A 10 -50.81 7.62 48.20
C ASN A 10 -52.09 8.47 47.96
N GLY A 11 -52.25 9.12 46.81
CA GLY A 11 -53.40 9.99 46.53
C GLY A 11 -53.62 10.32 45.06
N THR A 12 -54.74 9.88 44.50
CA THR A 12 -55.13 10.10 43.09
C THR A 12 -55.94 11.38 42.90
N GLY A 13 -55.62 12.20 41.89
CA GLY A 13 -56.41 13.35 41.45
C GLY A 13 -56.52 13.42 39.92
N LYS A 14 -57.66 13.89 39.39
CA LYS A 14 -57.99 13.89 37.96
C LYS A 14 -58.90 15.09 37.63
N ASN A 15 -58.76 15.68 36.43
CA ASN A 15 -59.49 16.86 35.91
C ASN A 15 -59.18 18.19 36.67
N THR A 16 -59.33 19.43 36.17
CA THR A 16 -59.54 20.09 34.84
C THR A 16 -59.22 21.62 35.02
N THR A 17 -59.22 22.58 34.07
CA THR A 17 -59.68 22.73 32.67
C THR A 17 -58.96 23.91 31.97
N LYS A 18 -58.94 23.93 30.62
CA LYS A 18 -58.78 25.12 29.71
C LYS A 18 -57.44 25.90 29.74
N ARG A 19 -56.70 26.02 28.62
CA ARG A 19 -56.82 26.97 27.46
C ARG A 19 -56.14 28.32 27.81
N THR A 20 -55.22 28.90 27.03
CA THR A 20 -55.29 29.25 25.59
C THR A 20 -53.94 29.39 24.84
N THR A 21 -54.00 29.31 23.50
CA THR A 21 -53.19 30.03 22.47
C THR A 21 -51.65 29.98 22.48
N ALA A 22 -51.09 29.24 21.50
CA ALA A 22 -50.14 29.73 20.48
C ALA A 22 -50.09 28.71 19.31
N ALA A 23 -49.54 29.05 18.13
CA ALA A 23 -49.55 28.15 16.96
C ALA A 23 -48.33 28.30 16.02
N LYS A 24 -47.92 27.17 15.41
CA LYS A 24 -46.88 27.00 14.38
C LYS A 24 -45.44 27.36 14.83
N SER A 25 -44.38 26.90 14.20
CA SER A 25 -44.26 26.06 12.99
C SER A 25 -43.20 24.96 13.17
N ALA A 26 -43.32 23.86 12.42
CA ALA A 26 -42.26 22.86 12.33
C ALA A 26 -41.11 23.36 11.44
N ALA A 27 -39.86 23.09 11.83
CA ALA A 27 -38.66 23.38 11.05
C ALA A 27 -38.19 22.12 10.30
N PRO A 28 -37.87 22.20 8.98
CA PRO A 28 -37.43 21.04 8.22
C PRO A 28 -35.93 20.76 8.45
N THR A 29 -35.60 19.56 8.92
CA THR A 29 -34.21 19.07 8.99
C THR A 29 -33.63 18.90 7.59
N ARG A 30 -32.75 19.83 7.18
CA ARG A 30 -31.98 19.69 5.94
C ARG A 30 -31.03 18.50 6.06
N LYS A 31 -31.18 17.50 5.18
CA LYS A 31 -30.10 16.53 4.91
C LYS A 31 -28.96 17.29 4.22
N ASN A 32 -27.77 17.30 4.84
CA ASN A 32 -26.55 17.74 4.16
C ASN A 32 -26.11 16.67 3.16
N THR A 33 -26.75 16.63 1.98
CA THR A 33 -26.19 15.97 0.81
C THR A 33 -24.98 16.79 0.36
N ALA A 34 -23.79 16.43 0.84
CA ALA A 34 -22.54 16.97 0.34
C ALA A 34 -22.45 16.65 -1.16
N LYS A 35 -22.75 17.64 -1.99
CA LYS A 35 -22.84 17.47 -3.43
C LYS A 35 -21.40 17.35 -3.96
N SER A 36 -20.93 16.11 -4.15
CA SER A 36 -19.68 15.87 -4.86
C SER A 36 -19.84 16.42 -6.27
N ASN A 37 -19.31 17.63 -6.46
CA ASN A 37 -19.40 18.39 -7.69
C ASN A 37 -17.98 18.64 -8.24
N GLY A 38 -17.05 17.73 -7.91
CA GLY A 38 -15.84 17.54 -8.70
C GLY A 38 -16.29 17.20 -10.11
N LYS A 39 -16.01 18.11 -11.05
CA LYS A 39 -16.06 17.75 -12.46
C LYS A 39 -14.98 16.70 -12.67
N ASN A 40 -15.33 15.53 -13.22
CA ASN A 40 -14.35 14.73 -13.93
C ASN A 40 -13.93 15.56 -15.15
N GLY A 41 -12.91 16.40 -14.94
CA GLY A 41 -12.27 17.16 -16.00
C GLY A 41 -11.54 16.18 -16.88
N ASP A 42 -11.96 16.12 -18.15
CA ASP A 42 -11.46 15.21 -19.16
C ASP A 42 -9.94 15.40 -19.37
N MET A 43 -9.14 14.63 -18.62
CA MET A 43 -7.67 14.70 -18.59
C MET A 43 -6.88 13.60 -19.31
N PRO A 44 -7.45 12.65 -20.11
CA PRO A 44 -6.68 11.56 -20.72
C PRO A 44 -5.65 12.01 -21.77
N ASN A 45 -5.52 13.32 -22.03
CA ASN A 45 -4.55 13.93 -22.95
C ASN A 45 -3.66 15.03 -22.30
N SER A 46 -3.61 15.15 -20.97
CA SER A 46 -2.65 16.05 -20.32
C SER A 46 -1.24 15.42 -20.29
N LYS A 47 -0.18 16.23 -20.43
CA LYS A 47 1.22 15.75 -20.27
C LYS A 47 1.49 15.12 -18.90
N PHE A 48 0.75 15.55 -17.87
CA PHE A 48 0.86 15.04 -16.51
C PHE A 48 0.23 13.64 -16.37
N HIS A 49 -0.91 13.41 -17.03
CA HIS A 49 -1.51 12.08 -17.15
C HIS A 49 -0.66 11.16 -18.05
N GLN A 50 -0.08 11.68 -19.13
CA GLN A 50 0.86 10.93 -19.97
C GLN A 50 2.07 10.44 -19.17
N LEU A 51 2.70 11.32 -18.36
CA LEU A 51 3.77 10.92 -17.44
C LEU A 51 3.31 9.80 -16.50
N PHE A 52 2.21 9.99 -15.77
CA PHE A 52 1.67 8.94 -14.88
C PHE A 52 1.43 7.62 -15.61
N MET A 53 0.84 7.66 -16.81
CA MET A 53 0.59 6.48 -17.61
C MET A 53 1.85 5.86 -18.22
N ASP A 54 2.97 6.58 -18.36
CA ASP A 54 4.24 6.02 -18.83
C ASP A 54 5.03 5.39 -17.68
N GLU A 55 5.10 6.04 -16.51
CA GLU A 55 5.65 5.45 -15.27
C GLU A 55 4.87 4.18 -14.85
N LEU A 56 3.53 4.18 -15.00
CA LEU A 56 2.68 3.01 -14.71
C LEU A 56 3.01 1.80 -15.60
N LYS A 57 3.41 2.01 -16.86
CA LYS A 57 3.86 0.94 -17.78
C LYS A 57 5.25 0.44 -17.44
N ASP A 58 6.08 1.30 -16.85
CA ASP A 58 7.46 1.01 -16.46
C ASP A 58 7.48 0.09 -15.23
N ILE A 59 6.79 0.49 -14.15
CA ILE A 59 6.67 -0.33 -12.93
C ILE A 59 5.95 -1.66 -13.22
N TYR A 60 4.89 -1.66 -14.05
CA TYR A 60 4.21 -2.89 -14.48
C TYR A 60 5.09 -3.83 -15.32
N TRP A 61 6.19 -3.34 -15.90
CA TRP A 61 7.21 -4.21 -16.47
C TRP A 61 8.21 -4.70 -15.42
N ALA A 62 8.66 -3.81 -14.52
CA ALA A 62 9.62 -4.08 -13.45
C ALA A 62 9.14 -5.25 -12.56
N GLU A 63 7.94 -5.13 -12.02
CA GLU A 63 7.16 -6.15 -11.31
C GLU A 63 7.13 -7.51 -12.05
N LYS A 64 6.80 -7.48 -13.34
CA LYS A 64 6.72 -8.68 -14.20
C LYS A 64 8.10 -9.20 -14.65
N HIS A 65 9.16 -8.51 -14.28
CA HIS A 65 10.54 -8.98 -14.33
C HIS A 65 10.92 -9.59 -12.98
N LEU A 66 10.63 -8.93 -11.86
CA LEU A 66 10.91 -9.41 -10.49
C LEU A 66 10.24 -10.75 -10.18
N VAL A 67 8.98 -10.96 -10.61
CA VAL A 67 8.30 -12.28 -10.52
C VAL A 67 9.09 -13.44 -11.18
N LYS A 68 10.06 -13.15 -12.06
CA LYS A 68 10.97 -14.12 -12.69
C LYS A 68 12.39 -14.11 -12.11
N ALA A 69 12.77 -13.06 -11.37
CA ALA A 69 14.09 -12.87 -10.80
C ALA A 69 14.18 -13.37 -9.36
N LEU A 70 13.19 -13.04 -8.52
CA LEU A 70 13.10 -13.48 -7.12
C LEU A 70 13.24 -15.02 -6.95
N PRO A 71 12.68 -15.90 -7.82
CA PRO A 71 12.94 -17.35 -7.72
C PRO A 71 14.41 -17.77 -7.92
N LYS A 72 15.26 -16.91 -8.50
CA LYS A 72 16.71 -17.13 -8.60
C LYS A 72 17.41 -16.73 -7.29
N MET A 73 17.08 -15.54 -6.79
CA MET A 73 17.63 -15.00 -5.52
C MET A 73 17.25 -15.92 -4.35
N GLN A 74 15.99 -16.34 -4.27
CA GLN A 74 15.49 -17.35 -3.33
C GLN A 74 16.28 -18.67 -3.38
N LYS A 75 16.71 -19.10 -4.57
CA LYS A 75 17.46 -20.36 -4.73
C LYS A 75 18.95 -20.19 -4.37
N ALA A 76 19.52 -19.03 -4.62
CA ALA A 76 20.93 -18.74 -4.36
C ALA A 76 21.19 -18.39 -2.89
N ALA A 77 20.16 -17.91 -2.17
CA ALA A 77 20.26 -17.57 -0.77
C ALA A 77 20.50 -18.81 0.11
N THR A 78 21.29 -18.68 1.17
CA THR A 78 21.67 -19.79 2.07
C THR A 78 20.97 -19.74 3.43
N SER A 79 20.79 -18.55 3.99
CA SER A 79 20.04 -18.31 5.24
C SER A 79 18.55 -18.55 5.04
N SER A 80 17.92 -19.30 5.96
CA SER A 80 16.48 -19.54 5.93
C SER A 80 15.65 -18.27 6.04
N GLU A 81 16.13 -17.26 6.78
CA GLU A 81 15.41 -15.97 6.90
C GLU A 81 15.35 -15.25 5.55
N LEU A 82 16.43 -15.30 4.77
CA LEU A 82 16.51 -14.67 3.44
C LEU A 82 15.77 -15.47 2.36
N ILE A 83 15.81 -16.80 2.41
CA ILE A 83 15.03 -17.69 1.55
C ILE A 83 13.52 -17.44 1.73
N ASP A 84 13.04 -17.34 2.98
CA ASP A 84 11.64 -17.08 3.26
C ASP A 84 11.25 -15.63 2.89
N ALA A 85 12.11 -14.63 3.14
CA ALA A 85 11.87 -13.25 2.71
C ALA A 85 11.72 -13.11 1.18
N PHE A 86 12.55 -13.79 0.38
CA PHE A 86 12.38 -13.81 -1.08
C PHE A 86 11.14 -14.61 -1.52
N ALA A 87 10.69 -15.60 -0.76
CA ALA A 87 9.45 -16.34 -1.02
C ALA A 87 8.21 -15.46 -0.81
N ASP A 88 8.18 -14.70 0.29
CA ASP A 88 7.08 -13.81 0.66
C ASP A 88 7.05 -12.56 -0.23
N HIS A 89 8.19 -11.92 -0.53
CA HIS A 89 8.22 -10.85 -1.53
C HIS A 89 7.67 -11.38 -2.87
N LEU A 90 8.12 -12.54 -3.35
CA LEU A 90 7.58 -13.16 -4.58
C LEU A 90 6.07 -13.50 -4.52
N ALA A 91 5.44 -13.53 -3.34
CA ALA A 91 3.98 -13.58 -3.20
C ALA A 91 3.34 -12.17 -3.29
N LEU A 92 3.97 -11.16 -2.67
CA LEU A 92 3.57 -9.75 -2.75
C LEU A 92 3.65 -9.21 -4.18
N THR A 93 4.78 -9.33 -4.88
CA THR A 93 5.00 -8.87 -6.28
C THR A 93 3.91 -9.37 -7.23
N LYS A 94 3.46 -10.63 -7.07
CA LYS A 94 2.36 -11.18 -7.88
C LYS A 94 1.02 -10.48 -7.61
N GLY A 95 0.76 -10.10 -6.36
CA GLY A 95 -0.39 -9.29 -5.98
C GLY A 95 -0.27 -7.84 -6.45
N HIS A 96 0.95 -7.29 -6.50
CA HIS A 96 1.22 -5.95 -7.02
C HIS A 96 0.99 -5.86 -8.54
N VAL A 97 1.44 -6.86 -9.30
CA VAL A 97 1.08 -7.03 -10.73
C VAL A 97 -0.44 -6.94 -10.94
N THR A 98 -1.25 -7.64 -10.14
CA THR A 98 -2.71 -7.57 -10.23
C THR A 98 -3.27 -6.19 -9.84
N ARG A 99 -2.73 -5.54 -8.80
CA ARG A 99 -3.11 -4.16 -8.42
C ARG A 99 -2.81 -3.15 -9.51
N LEU A 100 -1.70 -3.29 -10.22
CA LEU A 100 -1.38 -2.45 -11.37
C LEU A 100 -2.39 -2.67 -12.51
N GLU A 101 -2.84 -3.91 -12.73
CA GLU A 101 -3.90 -4.22 -13.69
C GLU A 101 -5.24 -3.55 -13.29
N GLU A 102 -5.62 -3.56 -12.00
CA GLU A 102 -6.74 -2.76 -11.47
C GLU A 102 -6.56 -1.25 -11.73
N VAL A 103 -5.35 -0.71 -11.52
CA VAL A 103 -5.05 0.71 -11.78
C VAL A 103 -5.16 1.05 -13.27
N PHE A 104 -4.71 0.17 -14.18
CA PHE A 104 -4.92 0.35 -15.63
C PHE A 104 -6.40 0.40 -15.99
N GLU A 105 -7.22 -0.50 -15.43
CA GLU A 105 -8.68 -0.51 -15.65
C GLU A 105 -9.36 0.78 -15.14
N LEU A 106 -8.96 1.27 -13.96
CA LEU A 106 -9.44 2.55 -13.41
C LEU A 106 -9.08 3.76 -14.31
N MET A 107 -7.98 3.68 -15.06
CA MET A 107 -7.59 4.70 -16.05
C MET A 107 -8.28 4.51 -17.42
N GLY A 108 -9.13 3.48 -17.58
CA GLY A 108 -9.77 3.14 -18.85
C GLY A 108 -8.79 2.60 -19.91
N ALA A 109 -7.63 2.12 -19.47
CA ALA A 109 -6.55 1.63 -20.31
C ALA A 109 -6.40 0.11 -20.19
N LYS A 110 -5.74 -0.51 -21.18
CA LYS A 110 -5.29 -1.90 -21.05
C LYS A 110 -3.91 -1.93 -20.36
N PRO A 111 -3.62 -2.93 -19.52
CA PRO A 111 -2.28 -3.16 -19.02
C PRO A 111 -1.29 -3.36 -20.18
N VAL A 112 -0.23 -2.56 -20.20
CA VAL A 112 0.85 -2.61 -21.18
C VAL A 112 2.16 -2.43 -20.43
N ALA A 113 3.09 -3.38 -20.59
CA ALA A 113 4.42 -3.29 -20.00
C ALA A 113 5.39 -2.58 -20.96
N LYS A 114 6.12 -1.59 -20.48
CA LYS A 114 7.21 -0.88 -21.19
C LYS A 114 8.52 -1.23 -20.46
N LYS A 115 9.58 -1.63 -21.18
CA LYS A 115 10.83 -2.06 -20.53
C LYS A 115 11.37 -0.95 -19.62
N CYS A 116 11.52 -1.29 -18.34
CA CYS A 116 12.20 -0.48 -17.36
C CYS A 116 13.69 -0.82 -17.41
N GLU A 117 14.49 0.04 -18.05
CA GLU A 117 15.95 -0.16 -18.12
C GLU A 117 16.63 -0.06 -16.74
N ALA A 118 16.02 0.65 -15.78
CA ALA A 118 16.52 0.73 -14.40
C ALA A 118 16.37 -0.61 -13.66
N MET A 119 15.17 -1.20 -13.66
CA MET A 119 14.94 -2.51 -13.04
C MET A 119 15.72 -3.62 -13.72
N ASP A 120 15.80 -3.61 -15.06
CA ASP A 120 16.62 -4.58 -15.82
C ASP A 120 18.09 -4.52 -15.37
N GLY A 121 18.63 -3.33 -15.10
CA GLY A 121 19.97 -3.13 -14.55
C GLY A 121 20.12 -3.65 -13.11
N LEU A 122 19.22 -3.27 -12.19
CA LEU A 122 19.26 -3.71 -10.79
C LEU A 122 19.16 -5.24 -10.66
N VAL A 123 18.27 -5.84 -11.45
CA VAL A 123 18.08 -7.30 -11.50
C VAL A 123 19.22 -8.00 -12.26
N THR A 124 19.97 -7.29 -13.12
CA THR A 124 21.23 -7.80 -13.69
C THR A 124 22.32 -7.83 -12.63
N GLU A 125 22.50 -6.77 -11.82
CA GLU A 125 23.48 -6.76 -10.72
C GLU A 125 23.25 -7.93 -9.75
N ALA A 126 21.99 -8.18 -9.38
CA ALA A 126 21.62 -9.35 -8.55
C ALA A 126 21.95 -10.71 -9.20
N GLN A 127 21.95 -10.80 -10.53
CA GLN A 127 22.25 -12.03 -11.27
C GLN A 127 23.75 -12.22 -11.54
N GLU A 128 24.50 -11.12 -11.66
CA GLU A 128 25.95 -11.13 -11.78
C GLU A 128 26.56 -11.65 -10.47
N LEU A 129 26.12 -11.15 -9.29
CA LEU A 129 26.50 -11.68 -7.97
C LEU A 129 26.28 -13.20 -7.84
N ILE A 130 25.09 -13.71 -8.21
CA ILE A 130 24.75 -15.15 -8.20
C ILE A 130 25.63 -15.99 -9.14
N SER A 131 26.33 -15.35 -10.09
CA SER A 131 27.18 -16.03 -11.07
C SER A 131 28.69 -15.90 -10.83
N GLU A 132 29.10 -14.96 -9.98
CA GLU A 132 30.51 -14.67 -9.69
C GLU A 132 30.94 -15.14 -8.28
N GLU A 133 30.04 -15.13 -7.29
CA GLU A 133 30.30 -15.59 -5.92
C GLU A 133 29.80 -17.03 -5.66
N GLU A 134 30.38 -17.72 -4.67
CA GLU A 134 29.95 -19.05 -4.23
C GLU A 134 28.75 -18.96 -3.25
N GLU A 135 27.95 -20.04 -3.13
CA GLU A 135 26.81 -20.13 -2.17
C GLU A 135 27.33 -20.00 -0.72
N SER A 136 27.22 -18.79 -0.15
CA SER A 136 27.93 -18.33 1.06
C SER A 136 27.14 -17.27 1.83
N SER A 137 27.57 -16.96 3.07
CA SER A 137 26.98 -15.85 3.84
C SER A 137 27.32 -14.48 3.24
N VAL A 138 28.48 -14.38 2.56
CA VAL A 138 28.89 -13.20 1.77
C VAL A 138 27.95 -12.97 0.58
N LEU A 139 27.54 -14.03 -0.13
CA LEU A 139 26.53 -13.94 -1.18
C LEU A 139 25.18 -13.49 -0.62
N ASP A 140 24.76 -13.98 0.54
CA ASP A 140 23.51 -13.54 1.20
C ASP A 140 23.54 -12.03 1.52
N ALA A 141 24.66 -11.51 2.02
CA ALA A 141 24.83 -10.07 2.25
C ALA A 141 24.75 -9.27 0.92
N GLY A 142 25.37 -9.77 -0.15
CA GLY A 142 25.27 -9.19 -1.49
C GLY A 142 23.86 -9.21 -2.07
N LEU A 143 23.13 -10.31 -1.88
CA LEU A 143 21.73 -10.48 -2.28
C LEU A 143 20.79 -9.51 -1.55
N ILE A 144 21.00 -9.28 -0.26
CA ILE A 144 20.24 -8.27 0.50
C ILE A 144 20.52 -6.87 -0.06
N ILE A 145 21.79 -6.50 -0.28
CA ILE A 145 22.14 -5.19 -0.85
C ILE A 145 21.51 -4.99 -2.25
N ALA A 146 21.51 -6.03 -3.09
CA ALA A 146 20.87 -5.99 -4.40
C ALA A 146 19.34 -5.87 -4.31
N ALA A 147 18.71 -6.58 -3.36
CA ALA A 147 17.28 -6.49 -3.09
C ALA A 147 16.88 -5.11 -2.57
N GLN A 148 17.57 -4.54 -1.58
CA GLN A 148 17.25 -3.21 -1.06
C GLN A 148 17.35 -2.10 -2.12
N LYS A 149 18.25 -2.24 -3.12
CA LYS A 149 18.27 -1.32 -4.28
C LYS A 149 17.01 -1.40 -5.13
N VAL A 150 16.44 -2.61 -5.29
CA VAL A 150 15.13 -2.84 -5.94
C VAL A 150 14.02 -2.19 -5.11
N GLU A 151 13.91 -2.50 -3.82
CA GLU A 151 12.88 -1.92 -2.94
C GLU A 151 12.93 -0.38 -2.97
N HIS A 152 14.12 0.21 -2.87
CA HIS A 152 14.32 1.67 -2.92
C HIS A 152 13.87 2.31 -4.25
N TYR A 153 14.03 1.62 -5.38
CA TYR A 153 13.51 2.08 -6.68
C TYR A 153 11.97 2.02 -6.71
N GLU A 154 11.36 0.97 -6.17
CA GLU A 154 9.91 0.79 -6.19
C GLU A 154 9.21 1.69 -5.18
N ILE A 155 9.77 1.88 -3.98
CA ILE A 155 9.34 2.90 -3.00
C ILE A 155 9.34 4.31 -3.61
N ALA A 156 10.39 4.68 -4.36
CA ALA A 156 10.46 5.97 -5.05
C ALA A 156 9.41 6.10 -6.18
N THR A 157 9.21 5.02 -6.93
CA THR A 157 8.29 4.97 -8.08
C THR A 157 6.82 4.98 -7.63
N TYR A 158 6.45 4.11 -6.70
CA TYR A 158 5.10 4.08 -6.11
C TYR A 158 4.76 5.33 -5.31
N GLY A 159 5.73 5.90 -4.57
CA GLY A 159 5.58 7.19 -3.89
C GLY A 159 5.26 8.33 -4.87
N SER A 160 5.90 8.31 -6.03
CA SER A 160 5.66 9.26 -7.12
C SER A 160 4.30 9.02 -7.77
N LEU A 161 4.01 7.80 -8.22
CA LEU A 161 2.73 7.42 -8.86
C LEU A 161 1.52 7.73 -7.98
N ARG A 162 1.55 7.38 -6.70
CA ARG A 162 0.52 7.73 -5.71
C ARG A 162 0.30 9.25 -5.63
N THR A 163 1.38 10.02 -5.65
CA THR A 163 1.33 11.49 -5.61
C THR A 163 0.71 12.07 -6.89
N LEU A 164 1.12 11.57 -8.07
CA LEU A 164 0.56 11.97 -9.36
C LEU A 164 -0.95 11.66 -9.45
N ALA A 165 -1.36 10.43 -9.08
CA ALA A 165 -2.76 10.01 -9.04
C ALA A 165 -3.59 10.89 -8.08
N THR A 166 -3.08 11.17 -6.89
CA THR A 166 -3.72 12.08 -5.91
C THR A 166 -3.89 13.49 -6.48
N ARG A 167 -2.89 14.02 -7.21
CA ARG A 167 -2.94 15.36 -7.82
C ARG A 167 -3.91 15.44 -8.99
N MET A 168 -4.19 14.35 -9.68
CA MET A 168 -5.23 14.26 -10.72
C MET A 168 -6.64 13.97 -10.16
N GLY A 169 -6.76 13.64 -8.87
CA GLY A 169 -8.03 13.25 -8.24
C GLY A 169 -8.38 11.77 -8.41
N HIS A 170 -7.47 10.94 -8.93
CA HIS A 170 -7.63 9.48 -9.07
C HIS A 170 -7.41 8.79 -7.72
N MET A 171 -8.25 9.11 -6.73
CA MET A 171 -8.06 8.72 -5.33
C MET A 171 -8.08 7.21 -5.09
N GLU A 172 -8.82 6.46 -5.91
CA GLU A 172 -8.92 5.00 -5.82
C GLU A 172 -7.61 4.33 -6.26
N ALA A 173 -7.08 4.72 -7.43
CA ALA A 173 -5.74 4.31 -7.88
C ALA A 173 -4.65 4.75 -6.88
N ALA A 174 -4.72 5.97 -6.35
CA ALA A 174 -3.78 6.45 -5.33
C ALA A 174 -3.83 5.63 -4.02
N ASN A 175 -4.96 5.02 -3.70
CA ASN A 175 -5.10 4.12 -2.55
C ASN A 175 -4.53 2.72 -2.84
N ILE A 176 -4.74 2.19 -4.05
CA ILE A 176 -4.17 0.91 -4.50
C ILE A 176 -2.64 0.99 -4.55
N LEU A 177 -2.10 2.02 -5.22
CA LEU A 177 -0.66 2.32 -5.28
C LEU A 177 -0.06 2.60 -3.88
N GLY A 178 -0.88 3.12 -2.95
CA GLY A 178 -0.47 3.35 -1.57
C GLY A 178 -0.29 2.07 -0.76
N ARG A 179 -1.10 1.03 -1.00
CA ARG A 179 -0.94 -0.27 -0.33
C ARG A 179 0.35 -0.96 -0.73
N THR A 180 0.67 -0.96 -2.02
CA THR A 180 1.94 -1.51 -2.52
C THR A 180 3.13 -0.73 -1.98
N LEU A 181 3.10 0.62 -2.04
CA LEU A 181 4.11 1.49 -1.43
C LEU A 181 4.37 1.25 0.07
N ASP A 182 3.37 0.79 0.82
CA ASP A 182 3.53 0.50 2.25
C ASP A 182 4.08 -0.93 2.46
N GLU A 183 3.75 -1.88 1.59
CA GLU A 183 4.32 -3.24 1.57
C GLU A 183 5.82 -3.24 1.19
N GLU A 184 6.29 -2.47 0.20
CA GLU A 184 7.73 -2.50 -0.18
C GLU A 184 8.64 -1.99 0.95
N LYS A 185 8.12 -1.11 1.82
CA LYS A 185 8.84 -0.63 3.01
C LYS A 185 8.88 -1.68 4.11
N GLU A 186 7.85 -2.53 4.19
CA GLU A 186 7.85 -3.67 5.10
C GLU A 186 8.86 -4.71 4.60
N THR A 187 9.00 -4.90 3.28
CA THR A 187 10.07 -5.70 2.66
C THR A 187 11.47 -5.13 2.91
N ASP A 188 11.74 -3.85 2.61
CA ASP A 188 13.04 -3.19 2.86
C ASP A 188 13.42 -3.20 4.36
N SER A 189 12.44 -2.96 5.24
CA SER A 189 12.64 -3.04 6.67
C SER A 189 12.90 -4.48 7.15
N LEU A 190 12.36 -5.51 6.48
CA LEU A 190 12.67 -6.92 6.77
C LEU A 190 14.08 -7.29 6.30
N LEU A 191 14.44 -6.91 5.08
CA LEU A 191 15.79 -7.09 4.53
C LEU A 191 16.86 -6.44 5.42
N THR A 192 16.61 -5.22 5.90
CA THR A 192 17.46 -4.54 6.89
C THR A 192 17.60 -5.35 8.18
N GLN A 193 16.50 -5.90 8.71
CA GLN A 193 16.54 -6.72 9.93
C GLN A 193 17.34 -8.02 9.75
N ILE A 194 17.25 -8.68 8.59
CA ILE A 194 18.01 -9.92 8.29
C ILE A 194 19.51 -9.61 8.16
N ALA A 195 19.85 -8.48 7.53
CA ALA A 195 21.21 -7.97 7.48
C ALA A 195 21.77 -7.65 8.89
N GLU A 196 20.96 -7.08 9.78
CA GLU A 196 21.35 -6.77 11.17
C GLU A 196 21.26 -7.96 12.14
N SER A 197 20.54 -9.05 11.81
CA SER A 197 20.29 -10.18 12.73
C SER A 197 21.38 -11.25 12.74
N SER A 198 21.90 -11.59 11.55
CA SER A 198 22.67 -12.81 11.33
C SER A 198 23.62 -12.69 10.14
N VAL A 199 23.09 -12.34 8.97
CA VAL A 199 23.82 -12.44 7.69
C VAL A 199 25.13 -11.63 7.68
N ASN A 200 25.14 -10.40 8.20
CA ASN A 200 26.40 -9.62 8.27
C ASN A 200 27.35 -10.07 9.39
N GLU A 201 26.88 -10.73 10.45
CA GLU A 201 27.77 -11.32 11.46
C GLU A 201 28.44 -12.60 10.93
N GLU A 202 27.69 -13.41 10.18
CA GLU A 202 28.19 -14.61 9.51
C GLU A 202 29.16 -14.24 8.36
N ALA A 203 28.79 -13.29 7.50
CA ALA A 203 29.64 -12.81 6.39
C ALA A 203 30.93 -12.10 6.83
N MET A 204 31.03 -11.69 8.10
CA MET A 204 32.25 -11.14 8.70
C MET A 204 33.16 -12.23 9.29
N ALA A 205 32.66 -13.46 9.44
CA ALA A 205 33.34 -14.57 10.09
C ALA A 205 33.88 -15.65 9.11
N GLU A 206 33.60 -15.51 7.81
CA GLU A 206 34.03 -16.39 6.70
C GLU A 206 35.48 -16.10 6.22
#